data_AF-A0A2W6C0H7-F1
#
_entry.id   AF-A0A2W6C0H7-F1
#
_cell.length_a   1.000
_cell.length_b   1.000
_cell.length_c   1.000
_cell.angle_alpha   90.00
_cell.angle_beta   90.00
_cell.angle_gamma   90.00
#
_symmetry.space_group_name_H-M   'P 1'
#
loop_
_entity.id
_entity.type
_entity.pdbx_description
1 polymer ?
#
loop_
_entity_poly.entity_id
_entity_poly.type
_entity_poly.pdbx_seq_one_letter_code
_entity_poly.pdbx_strand_id
1 'polypeptide(L)'
;VDPDSGIVTETTHELYGQSVAGKVLVFPTGKGSTVGSYTIYRLKKNGHAPIAIINRESEPIVAVGAIISNIPMVDEVDISQIRTGDHVRVDGVSVSISREARP
;
A
#
# COMPACT_ATOMS: atom_id res chain seq x y z
N VAL A 1 -9.57 1.09 -5.52
CA VAL A 1 -9.69 1.84 -4.26
C VAL A 1 -10.36 3.13 -4.58
N ASP A 2 -11.43 3.48 -3.87
CA ASP A 2 -12.08 4.76 -3.99
C ASP A 2 -11.20 5.85 -3.35
N PRO A 3 -10.79 6.88 -4.11
CA PRO A 3 -9.86 7.90 -3.62
C PRO A 3 -10.48 8.85 -2.58
N ASP A 4 -11.80 8.92 -2.46
CA ASP A 4 -12.50 9.82 -1.55
C ASP A 4 -12.76 9.19 -0.18
N SER A 5 -12.86 7.86 -0.11
CA SER A 5 -13.08 7.10 1.14
C SER A 5 -11.90 6.21 1.55
N GLY A 6 -10.96 5.93 0.63
CA GLY A 6 -9.88 4.97 0.86
C GLY A 6 -10.32 3.50 0.87
N ILE A 7 -11.57 3.21 0.50
CA ILE A 7 -12.15 1.86 0.56
C ILE A 7 -11.82 1.10 -0.73
N VAL A 8 -11.46 -0.18 -0.59
CA VAL A 8 -11.34 -1.10 -1.73
C VAL A 8 -12.73 -1.42 -2.26
N THR A 9 -13.02 -0.98 -3.49
CA THR A 9 -14.34 -1.10 -4.13
C THR A 9 -14.49 -2.30 -5.06
N GLU A 10 -13.38 -3.01 -5.35
CA GLU A 10 -13.39 -4.20 -6.19
C GLU A 10 -14.03 -5.36 -5.44
N THR A 11 -15.25 -5.77 -5.83
CA THR A 11 -16.07 -6.76 -5.12
C THR A 11 -15.46 -8.17 -5.14
N THR A 12 -14.64 -8.45 -6.13
CA THR A 12 -13.94 -9.73 -6.28
C THR A 12 -12.64 -9.80 -5.48
N HIS A 13 -12.19 -8.69 -4.90
CA HIS A 13 -10.96 -8.63 -4.12
C HIS A 13 -11.20 -9.05 -2.68
N GLU A 14 -10.26 -9.80 -2.09
CA GLU A 14 -10.31 -10.23 -0.69
C GLU A 14 -10.39 -9.08 0.33
N LEU A 15 -10.05 -7.85 -0.10
CA LEU A 15 -10.03 -6.65 0.72
C LEU A 15 -11.26 -5.78 0.48
N TYR A 16 -12.25 -6.24 -0.27
CA TYR A 16 -13.47 -5.49 -0.55
C TYR A 16 -14.08 -4.91 0.74
N GLY A 17 -14.40 -3.62 0.72
CA GLY A 17 -14.95 -2.90 1.89
C GLY A 17 -13.92 -2.49 2.94
N GLN A 18 -12.65 -2.89 2.82
CA GLN A 18 -11.58 -2.47 3.73
C GLN A 18 -10.99 -1.13 3.32
N SER A 19 -10.65 -0.28 4.31
CA SER A 19 -9.90 0.95 4.08
C SER A 19 -8.39 0.70 4.08
N VAL A 20 -7.67 1.38 3.18
CA VAL A 20 -6.20 1.42 3.12
C VAL A 20 -5.61 2.57 3.96
N ALA A 21 -6.45 3.49 4.44
CA ALA A 21 -6.02 4.66 5.19
C ALA A 21 -5.28 4.25 6.47
N GLY A 22 -4.11 4.83 6.71
CA GLY A 22 -3.35 4.55 7.94
C GLY A 22 -2.65 3.18 7.97
N LYS A 23 -2.73 2.37 6.90
CA LYS A 23 -2.18 1.01 6.84
C LYS A 23 -0.98 0.91 5.92
N VAL A 24 -0.20 -0.15 6.09
CA VAL A 24 0.84 -0.54 5.13
C VAL A 24 0.18 -1.32 4.01
N LEU A 25 0.26 -0.80 2.78
CA LEU A 25 -0.35 -1.43 1.61
C LEU A 25 0.68 -2.31 0.91
N VAL A 26 0.42 -3.61 0.85
CA VAL A 26 1.34 -4.62 0.30
C VAL A 26 0.70 -5.30 -0.90
N PHE A 27 1.39 -5.32 -2.04
CA PHE A 27 0.89 -5.98 -3.26
C PHE A 27 2.04 -6.38 -4.19
N PRO A 28 1.89 -7.44 -5.00
CA PRO A 28 2.99 -8.00 -5.80
C PRO A 28 3.50 -7.02 -6.86
N THR A 29 2.60 -6.46 -7.65
CA THR A 29 2.89 -5.50 -8.72
C THR A 29 1.78 -4.45 -8.79
N GLY A 30 2.14 -3.25 -9.23
CA GLY A 30 1.14 -2.27 -9.64
C GLY A 30 0.22 -2.84 -10.72
N LYS A 31 -0.96 -2.22 -10.89
CA LYS A 31 -1.87 -2.51 -12.01
C LYS A 31 -1.61 -1.62 -13.24
N GLY A 32 -0.41 -1.08 -13.42
CA GLY A 32 0.07 -0.53 -14.69
C GLY A 32 -0.73 0.62 -15.28
N SER A 33 -1.47 1.37 -14.47
CA SER A 33 -2.38 2.41 -14.97
C SER A 33 -1.94 3.78 -14.50
N THR A 34 -1.88 4.76 -15.41
CA THR A 34 -1.65 6.19 -15.11
C THR A 34 -2.61 6.72 -14.05
N VAL A 35 -3.80 6.11 -13.93
CA VAL A 35 -4.78 6.43 -12.89
C VAL A 35 -4.29 6.03 -11.49
N GLY A 36 -3.41 5.04 -11.38
CA GLY A 36 -2.86 4.55 -10.12
C GLY A 36 -2.04 5.59 -9.37
N SER A 37 -1.12 6.29 -10.05
CA SER A 37 -0.32 7.36 -9.42
C SER A 37 -1.21 8.49 -8.93
N TYR A 38 -2.19 8.89 -9.73
CA TYR A 38 -3.16 9.92 -9.38
C TYR A 38 -4.09 9.48 -8.24
N THR A 39 -4.43 8.19 -8.19
CA THR A 39 -5.21 7.62 -7.08
C THR A 39 -4.45 7.70 -5.78
N ILE A 40 -3.16 7.31 -5.75
CA ILE A 40 -2.31 7.42 -4.55
C ILE A 40 -2.24 8.89 -4.09
N TYR A 41 -2.05 9.82 -5.04
CA TYR A 41 -2.03 11.25 -4.75
C TYR A 41 -3.34 11.77 -4.17
N ARG A 42 -4.48 11.40 -4.76
CA ARG A 42 -5.80 11.78 -4.25
C ARG A 42 -6.06 11.19 -2.86
N LEU A 43 -5.70 9.94 -2.63
CA LEU A 43 -5.81 9.32 -1.31
C LEU A 43 -5.04 10.15 -0.27
N LYS A 44 -3.81 10.59 -0.58
CA LYS A 44 -3.04 11.46 0.31
C LYS A 44 -3.72 12.79 0.54
N LYS A 45 -4.14 13.46 -0.52
CA LYS A 45 -4.82 14.76 -0.46
C LYS A 45 -6.11 14.70 0.37
N ASN A 46 -6.81 13.58 0.30
CA ASN A 46 -8.07 13.36 1.02
C ASN A 46 -7.87 12.78 2.44
N GLY A 47 -6.63 12.54 2.89
CA GLY A 47 -6.37 11.97 4.22
C GLY A 47 -6.58 10.46 4.33
N HIS A 48 -6.75 9.77 3.21
CA HIS A 48 -7.02 8.32 3.13
C HIS A 48 -5.84 7.51 2.58
N ALA A 49 -4.64 8.09 2.55
CA ALA A 49 -3.44 7.41 2.07
C ALA A 49 -3.00 6.27 3.01
N PRO A 50 -2.38 5.23 2.44
CA PRO A 50 -1.58 4.30 3.23
C PRO A 50 -0.38 5.04 3.85
N ILE A 51 0.12 4.50 4.96
CA ILE A 51 1.30 5.05 5.65
C ILE A 51 2.61 4.57 5.00
N ALA A 52 2.57 3.46 4.26
CA ALA A 52 3.68 2.96 3.47
C ALA A 52 3.16 2.01 2.36
N ILE A 53 3.96 1.83 1.31
CA ILE A 53 3.70 0.89 0.21
C ILE A 53 4.85 -0.10 0.14
N ILE A 54 4.55 -1.39 -0.01
CA ILE A 54 5.55 -2.45 -0.19
C ILE A 54 5.19 -3.27 -1.42
N ASN A 55 6.15 -3.41 -2.33
CA ASN A 55 5.99 -4.21 -3.54
C ASN A 55 7.03 -5.32 -3.64
N ARG A 56 6.63 -6.43 -4.29
CA ARG A 56 7.59 -7.43 -4.76
C ARG A 56 8.35 -6.92 -5.96
N GLU A 57 7.64 -6.30 -6.88
CA GLU A 57 8.22 -5.63 -8.04
C GLU A 57 7.37 -4.38 -8.30
N SER A 58 8.01 -3.22 -8.29
CA SER A 58 7.29 -1.97 -8.52
C SER A 58 7.26 -1.60 -10.00
N GLU A 59 6.18 -0.93 -10.39
CA GLU A 59 6.11 -0.22 -11.66
C GLU A 59 6.40 1.27 -11.43
N PRO A 60 7.03 1.96 -12.41
CA PRO A 60 7.36 3.38 -12.29
C PRO A 60 6.18 4.26 -11.88
N ILE A 61 4.95 3.91 -12.29
CA ILE A 61 3.75 4.70 -11.97
C ILE A 61 3.42 4.65 -10.48
N VAL A 62 3.58 3.49 -9.83
CA VAL A 62 3.35 3.37 -8.38
C VAL A 62 4.40 4.17 -7.62
N ALA A 63 5.67 4.05 -8.02
CA ALA A 63 6.77 4.82 -7.45
C ALA A 63 6.55 6.33 -7.58
N VAL A 64 6.14 6.81 -8.75
CA VAL A 64 5.77 8.23 -8.96
C VAL A 64 4.64 8.64 -8.01
N GLY A 65 3.59 7.82 -7.90
CA GLY A 65 2.48 8.06 -6.98
C GLY A 65 2.93 8.17 -5.52
N ALA A 66 3.82 7.29 -5.07
CA ALA A 66 4.37 7.33 -3.72
C ALA A 66 5.24 8.58 -3.49
N ILE A 67 6.12 8.92 -4.43
CA ILE A 67 7.01 10.09 -4.38
C ILE A 67 6.19 11.38 -4.27
N ILE A 68 5.24 11.62 -5.18
CA ILE A 68 4.45 12.87 -5.18
C ILE A 68 3.52 12.97 -3.97
N SER A 69 3.18 11.83 -3.36
CA SER A 69 2.31 11.77 -2.18
C SER A 69 3.09 11.77 -0.86
N ASN A 70 4.43 11.79 -0.93
CA ASN A 70 5.31 11.65 0.22
C ASN A 70 4.92 10.45 1.09
N ILE A 71 4.78 9.29 0.45
CA ILE A 71 4.49 8.00 1.07
C ILE A 71 5.74 7.13 0.95
N PRO A 72 6.32 6.67 2.08
CA PRO A 72 7.42 5.71 2.07
C PRO A 72 7.08 4.46 1.25
N MET A 73 8.01 4.04 0.42
CA MET A 73 7.82 2.91 -0.46
C MET A 73 9.10 2.06 -0.55
N VAL A 74 8.95 0.74 -0.51
CA VAL A 74 10.04 -0.22 -0.70
C VAL A 74 9.62 -1.23 -1.77
N ASP A 75 10.48 -1.49 -2.74
CA ASP A 75 10.30 -2.52 -3.75
C ASP A 75 11.29 -3.68 -3.56
N GLU A 76 11.23 -4.69 -4.44
CA GLU A 76 12.07 -5.90 -4.37
C GLU A 76 11.95 -6.67 -3.04
N VAL A 77 10.80 -6.59 -2.38
CA VAL A 77 10.54 -7.29 -1.10
C VAL A 77 9.86 -8.64 -1.33
N ASP A 78 10.32 -9.68 -0.64
CA ASP A 78 9.57 -10.94 -0.56
C ASP A 78 8.32 -10.77 0.31
N ILE A 79 7.22 -10.35 -0.34
CA ILE A 79 5.94 -10.12 0.32
C ILE A 79 5.26 -11.42 0.79
N SER A 80 5.74 -12.62 0.43
CA SER A 80 5.15 -13.89 0.88
C SER A 80 5.23 -14.08 2.40
N GLN A 81 6.16 -13.36 3.04
CA GLN A 81 6.35 -13.36 4.49
C GLN A 81 5.38 -12.44 5.23
N ILE A 82 4.70 -11.52 4.52
CA ILE A 82 3.79 -10.53 5.08
C ILE A 82 2.35 -11.00 4.91
N ARG A 83 1.58 -10.99 6.00
CA ARG A 83 0.16 -11.33 5.99
C ARG A 83 -0.69 -10.15 6.45
N THR A 84 -1.92 -10.09 5.95
CA THR A 84 -2.91 -9.12 6.45
C THR A 84 -3.07 -9.28 7.96
N GLY A 85 -2.86 -8.20 8.70
CA GLY A 85 -2.87 -8.17 10.16
C GLY A 85 -1.49 -8.14 10.82
N ASP A 86 -0.40 -8.38 10.07
CA ASP A 86 0.96 -8.22 10.58
C ASP A 86 1.28 -6.74 10.85
N HIS A 87 2.06 -6.48 11.91
CA HIS A 87 2.61 -5.15 12.18
C HIS A 87 3.93 -4.98 11.43
N VAL A 88 3.94 -4.09 10.45
CA VAL A 88 5.09 -3.86 9.57
C VAL A 88 5.73 -2.51 9.87
N ARG A 89 7.05 -2.51 10.09
CA ARG A 89 7.86 -1.29 10.21
C ARG A 89 8.74 -1.15 8.97
N VAL A 90 8.66 0.03 8.34
CA VAL A 90 9.50 0.45 7.22
C VAL A 90 10.50 1.49 7.72
N ASP A 91 11.79 1.21 7.57
CA ASP A 91 12.89 2.07 8.01
C ASP A 91 13.94 2.18 6.90
N GLY A 92 13.87 3.27 6.14
CA GLY A 92 14.63 3.42 4.89
C GLY A 92 14.30 2.29 3.92
N VAL A 93 15.30 1.45 3.63
CA VAL A 93 15.17 0.27 2.74
C VAL A 93 14.85 -1.02 3.50
N SER A 94 14.78 -0.98 4.83
CA SER A 94 14.53 -2.16 5.66
C SER A 94 13.04 -2.32 5.97
N VAL A 95 12.53 -3.53 5.77
CA VAL A 95 11.17 -3.93 6.16
C VAL A 95 11.28 -4.97 7.27
N SER A 96 10.66 -4.72 8.42
CA SER A 96 10.60 -5.66 9.54
C SER A 96 9.14 -5.97 9.89
N ILE A 97 8.89 -7.23 10.21
CA ILE A 97 7.56 -7.76 10.50
C ILE A 97 7.54 -8.19 11.96
N SER A 98 6.55 -7.71 12.69
CA SER A 98 6.23 -8.16 14.03
C SER A 98 4.84 -8.78 14.02
N ARG A 99 4.74 -9.97 14.58
CA ARG A 99 3.47 -10.66 14.79
C ARG A 99 3.24 -10.63 16.28
N GLU A 100 2.31 -9.80 16.75
CA GLU A 100 1.84 -9.97 18.11
C GLU A 100 1.24 -11.37 18.21
N ALA A 101 1.82 -12.20 19.08
CA ALA A 101 1.25 -13.49 19.39
C ALA A 101 -0.12 -13.22 20.01
N ARG A 102 -1.19 -13.47 19.23
CA ARG A 102 -2.54 -13.40 19.77
C ARG A 102 -2.62 -14.44 20.90
N PRO A 103 -2.93 -14.04 22.14
CA PRO A 103 -3.10 -14.98 23.25
C PRO A 103 -4.28 -15.93 22.99
#